data_AF-A0A973H8P1-F1
#
_entry.id   AF-A0A973H8P1-F1
#
_cell.length_a   1.000
_cell.length_b   1.000
_cell.length_c   1.000
_cell.angle_alpha   90.00
_cell.angle_beta   90.00
_cell.angle_gamma   90.00
#
_symmetry.space_group_name_H-M   'P 1'
#
loop_
_entity.id
_entity.type
_entity.pdbx_description
1 polymer ?
#
loop_
_entity_poly.entity_id
_entity_poly.type
_entity_poly.pdbx_seq_one_letter_code
_entity_poly.pdbx_strand_id
1 'polypeptide(L)'
;MRNLKAVLTEPVRNTVHVQVTYDSPSGDRASGCTKTTTAKARVKLTAPLGRHELVVGYPGTVFTADGATPPALRLCGDLGCTPPATGCTTGSYEQAVYAVDAPAHTYRDAEHCDGKWLVLDLSWRTGPVCGDPADSACTSRLGDRWFYKAEKSGWKPFFRTTEGGCQAVRDREPDFPTALCASLEPLAPSLHPTYSPSPTASPSS
;
A
#
# COMPACT_ATOMS: atom_id res chain seq x y z
N MET A 1 -8.32 -9.79 -31.75
CA MET A 1 -8.84 -10.61 -30.63
C MET A 1 -9.86 -11.59 -31.19
N ARG A 2 -9.76 -12.87 -30.86
CA ARG A 2 -10.72 -13.92 -31.26
C ARG A 2 -11.23 -14.65 -30.01
N ASN A 3 -12.36 -15.35 -30.12
CA ASN A 3 -12.91 -16.21 -29.06
C ASN A 3 -13.07 -15.54 -27.68
N LEU A 4 -13.38 -14.24 -27.66
CA LEU A 4 -13.64 -13.51 -26.41
C LEU A 4 -14.89 -14.09 -25.73
N LYS A 5 -14.72 -14.57 -24.49
CA LYS A 5 -15.78 -15.09 -23.64
C LYS A 5 -15.63 -14.54 -22.24
N ALA A 6 -16.74 -14.20 -21.60
CA ALA A 6 -16.82 -13.92 -20.18
C ALA A 6 -17.81 -14.90 -19.55
N VAL A 7 -17.41 -15.60 -18.49
CA VAL A 7 -18.25 -16.58 -17.79
C VAL A 7 -18.21 -16.34 -16.30
N LEU A 8 -19.32 -16.61 -15.63
CA LEU A 8 -19.32 -16.76 -14.18
C LEU A 8 -18.57 -18.02 -13.82
N THR A 9 -17.66 -17.90 -12.86
CA THR A 9 -17.13 -19.07 -12.15
C THR A 9 -17.91 -19.26 -10.86
N GLU A 10 -17.63 -20.35 -10.15
CA GLU A 10 -18.32 -20.60 -8.88
C GLU A 10 -18.08 -19.44 -7.90
N PRO A 11 -19.14 -18.97 -7.21
CA PRO A 11 -19.00 -17.91 -6.23
C PRO A 11 -18.19 -18.41 -5.04
N VAL A 12 -17.30 -17.56 -4.53
CA VAL A 12 -16.50 -17.84 -3.34
C VAL A 12 -16.89 -16.83 -2.29
N ARG A 13 -17.52 -17.26 -1.19
CA ARG A 13 -17.94 -16.35 -0.11
C ARG A 13 -18.86 -15.21 -0.64
N ASN A 14 -18.45 -13.95 -0.45
CA ASN A 14 -19.22 -12.75 -0.79
C ASN A 14 -18.83 -12.16 -2.17
N THR A 15 -18.13 -12.90 -3.02
CA THR A 15 -17.65 -12.43 -4.32
C THR A 15 -18.30 -13.17 -5.49
N VAL A 16 -18.53 -12.44 -6.57
CA VAL A 16 -18.95 -12.97 -7.87
C VAL A 16 -17.74 -12.92 -8.79
N HIS A 17 -17.27 -14.09 -9.24
CA HIS A 17 -16.10 -14.18 -10.09
C HIS A 17 -16.49 -14.29 -11.57
N VAL A 18 -15.83 -13.48 -12.41
CA VAL A 18 -15.96 -13.50 -13.86
C VAL A 18 -14.61 -13.81 -14.48
N GLN A 19 -14.53 -14.95 -15.16
CA GLN A 19 -13.37 -15.30 -15.97
C GLN A 19 -13.55 -14.76 -17.38
N VAL A 20 -12.53 -14.06 -17.87
CA VAL A 20 -12.46 -13.57 -19.26
C VAL A 20 -11.39 -14.36 -20.00
N THR A 21 -11.74 -14.98 -21.12
CA THR A 21 -10.83 -15.73 -21.99
C THR A 21 -10.90 -15.16 -23.39
N TYR A 22 -9.75 -15.02 -24.06
CA TYR A 22 -9.66 -14.61 -25.45
C TYR A 22 -8.34 -15.08 -26.06
N ASP A 23 -8.32 -15.19 -27.39
CA ASP A 23 -7.11 -15.47 -28.15
C ASP A 23 -6.49 -14.16 -28.64
N SER A 24 -5.19 -14.02 -28.41
CA SER A 24 -4.39 -12.87 -28.81
C SER A 24 -3.04 -13.27 -29.38
N PRO A 25 -2.63 -12.71 -30.54
CA PRO A 25 -1.29 -12.89 -31.08
C PRO A 25 -0.23 -12.02 -30.36
N SER A 26 -0.58 -11.34 -29.26
CA SER A 26 0.32 -10.42 -28.55
C SER A 26 1.62 -11.05 -28.03
N GLY A 27 1.67 -12.38 -27.89
CA GLY A 27 2.89 -13.12 -27.56
C GLY A 27 3.78 -13.45 -28.77
N ASP A 28 3.24 -13.34 -29.98
CA ASP A 28 3.95 -13.62 -31.24
C ASP A 28 4.51 -12.32 -31.82
N ARG A 29 5.75 -11.99 -31.40
CA ARG A 29 6.47 -10.80 -31.87
C ARG A 29 6.79 -10.83 -33.37
N ALA A 30 6.81 -12.00 -34.02
CA ALA A 30 7.09 -12.12 -35.45
C ALA A 30 5.88 -11.75 -36.33
N SER A 31 4.67 -11.77 -35.76
CA SER A 31 3.41 -11.54 -36.48
C SER A 31 3.12 -10.08 -36.86
N GLY A 32 3.91 -9.10 -36.41
CA GLY A 32 3.68 -7.67 -36.69
C GLY A 32 2.40 -7.09 -36.05
N CYS A 33 1.76 -7.82 -35.13
CA CYS A 33 0.54 -7.39 -34.43
C CYS A 33 0.85 -6.34 -33.34
N THR A 34 1.02 -5.07 -33.75
CA THR A 34 1.36 -3.94 -32.85
C THR A 34 0.16 -3.12 -32.38
N LYS A 35 -1.05 -3.41 -32.88
CA LYS A 35 -2.25 -2.63 -32.61
C LYS A 35 -3.06 -3.23 -31.46
N THR A 36 -3.50 -2.39 -30.54
CA THR A 36 -4.44 -2.74 -29.46
C THR A 36 -5.86 -2.38 -29.88
N THR A 37 -6.84 -3.21 -29.51
CA THR A 37 -8.26 -2.90 -29.69
C THR A 37 -9.03 -3.27 -28.42
N THR A 38 -10.05 -2.48 -28.10
CA THR A 38 -10.95 -2.74 -26.98
C THR A 38 -12.12 -3.59 -27.46
N ALA A 39 -12.42 -4.68 -26.74
CA ALA A 39 -13.59 -5.51 -26.99
C ALA A 39 -14.48 -5.55 -25.74
N LYS A 40 -15.78 -5.81 -25.95
CA LYS A 40 -16.76 -5.91 -24.87
C LYS A 40 -17.30 -7.33 -24.80
N ALA A 41 -17.28 -7.91 -23.60
CA ALA A 41 -17.99 -9.14 -23.29
C ALA A 41 -19.19 -8.81 -22.39
N ARG A 42 -20.29 -9.55 -22.53
CA ARG A 42 -21.45 -9.46 -21.64
C ARG A 42 -21.56 -10.75 -20.84
N VAL A 43 -21.75 -10.61 -19.53
CA VAL A 43 -22.06 -11.70 -18.63
C VAL A 43 -23.39 -11.41 -17.96
N LYS A 44 -24.28 -12.41 -17.89
CA LYS A 44 -25.55 -12.30 -17.18
C LYS A 44 -25.37 -12.90 -15.79
N LEU A 45 -25.61 -12.11 -14.76
CA LEU A 45 -25.64 -12.60 -13.38
C LEU A 45 -26.91 -13.42 -13.15
N THR A 46 -26.81 -14.49 -12.36
CA THR A 46 -27.96 -15.32 -11.95
C THR A 46 -28.85 -14.61 -10.94
N ALA A 47 -28.31 -13.65 -10.21
CA ALA A 47 -28.99 -12.75 -9.29
C ALA A 47 -28.40 -11.32 -9.40
N PRO A 48 -29.09 -10.28 -8.91
CA PRO A 48 -28.51 -8.94 -8.81
C PRO A 48 -27.18 -8.96 -8.03
N LEU A 49 -26.22 -8.13 -8.43
CA LEU A 49 -24.90 -8.06 -7.76
C LEU A 49 -25.03 -7.67 -6.28
N GLY A 50 -26.00 -6.81 -5.93
CA GLY A 50 -26.25 -6.43 -4.54
C GLY A 50 -25.01 -5.84 -3.86
N ARG A 51 -24.65 -6.38 -2.68
CA ARG A 51 -23.43 -6.03 -1.92
C ARG A 51 -22.25 -6.97 -2.20
N HIS A 52 -22.35 -7.81 -3.21
CA HIS A 52 -21.25 -8.68 -3.60
C HIS A 52 -20.21 -7.89 -4.40
N GLU A 53 -18.95 -8.22 -4.18
CA GLU A 53 -17.84 -7.68 -4.97
C GLU A 53 -17.68 -8.50 -6.25
N LEU A 54 -17.43 -7.85 -7.37
CA LEU A 54 -17.18 -8.48 -8.66
C LEU A 54 -15.68 -8.64 -8.88
N VAL A 55 -15.20 -9.87 -9.04
CA VAL A 55 -13.78 -10.17 -9.31
C VAL A 55 -13.64 -10.57 -10.77
N VAL A 56 -12.77 -9.89 -11.52
CA VAL A 56 -12.56 -10.14 -12.96
C VAL A 56 -11.15 -10.67 -13.22
N GLY A 57 -11.06 -11.83 -13.87
CA GLY A 57 -9.80 -12.43 -14.31
C GLY A 57 -8.94 -13.02 -13.18
N TYR A 58 -7.66 -13.24 -13.48
CA TYR A 58 -6.62 -13.73 -12.56
C TYR A 58 -5.37 -12.84 -12.72
N PRO A 59 -4.76 -12.30 -11.63
CA PRO A 59 -4.97 -12.63 -10.21
C PRO A 59 -6.27 -12.10 -9.58
N GLY A 60 -7.05 -11.29 -10.30
CA GLY A 60 -8.40 -10.88 -9.92
C GLY A 60 -8.50 -9.38 -9.63
N THR A 61 -9.04 -8.61 -10.57
CA THR A 61 -9.38 -7.20 -10.35
C THR A 61 -10.75 -7.10 -9.70
N VAL A 62 -10.83 -6.44 -8.54
CA VAL A 62 -12.06 -6.40 -7.73
C VAL A 62 -12.81 -5.08 -7.93
N PHE A 63 -14.13 -5.16 -8.07
CA PHE A 63 -15.03 -4.03 -8.22
C PHE A 63 -16.19 -4.13 -7.23
N THR A 64 -16.77 -2.99 -6.85
CA THR A 64 -17.96 -2.92 -6.00
C THR A 64 -19.00 -1.97 -6.57
N ALA A 65 -20.27 -2.26 -6.27
CA ALA A 65 -21.38 -1.34 -6.52
C ALA A 65 -21.42 -0.18 -5.50
N ASP A 66 -20.79 -0.35 -4.33
CA ASP A 66 -20.85 0.61 -3.25
C ASP A 66 -20.15 1.93 -3.62
N GLY A 67 -20.92 3.01 -3.58
CA GLY A 67 -20.47 4.35 -3.98
C GLY A 67 -20.27 4.53 -5.49
N ALA A 68 -20.71 3.57 -6.32
CA ALA A 68 -20.67 3.68 -7.77
C ALA A 68 -22.01 4.20 -8.32
N THR A 69 -21.96 4.95 -9.42
CA THR A 69 -23.17 5.36 -10.15
C THR A 69 -23.55 4.28 -11.16
N PRO A 70 -24.73 3.63 -11.03
CA PRO A 70 -25.17 2.61 -12.00
C PRO A 70 -25.23 3.17 -13.43
N PRO A 71 -24.87 2.38 -14.46
CA PRO A 71 -24.54 0.95 -14.42
C PRO A 71 -23.04 0.66 -14.18
N ALA A 72 -22.23 1.68 -13.84
CA ALA A 72 -20.81 1.48 -13.58
C ALA A 72 -20.56 0.83 -12.21
N LEU A 73 -19.42 0.15 -12.08
CA LEU A 73 -18.88 -0.32 -10.80
C LEU A 73 -17.61 0.47 -10.48
N ARG A 74 -17.32 0.63 -9.20
CA ARG A 74 -16.10 1.26 -8.72
C ARG A 74 -15.02 0.21 -8.58
N LEU A 75 -13.83 0.49 -9.12
CA LEU A 75 -12.64 -0.31 -8.90
C LEU A 75 -12.23 -0.22 -7.42
N CYS A 76 -11.98 -1.37 -6.80
CA CYS A 76 -11.45 -1.43 -5.44
C CYS A 76 -9.94 -1.18 -5.45
N GLY A 77 -9.45 -0.46 -4.45
CA GLY A 77 -8.02 -0.19 -4.30
C GLY A 77 -7.31 -1.33 -3.57
N ASP A 78 -6.03 -1.13 -3.28
CA ASP A 78 -5.18 -2.14 -2.61
C ASP A 78 -5.64 -2.46 -1.18
N LEU A 79 -6.37 -1.52 -0.55
CA LEU A 79 -7.01 -1.68 0.76
C LEU A 79 -8.39 -2.35 0.69
N GLY A 80 -8.76 -2.89 -0.47
CA GLY A 80 -10.06 -3.50 -0.73
C GLY A 80 -11.15 -2.50 -1.11
N CYS A 81 -12.39 -2.98 -1.16
CA CYS A 81 -13.53 -2.20 -1.62
C CYS A 81 -14.07 -1.22 -0.57
N THR A 82 -13.83 -1.52 0.71
CA THR A 82 -14.28 -0.72 1.86
C THR A 82 -13.08 -0.45 2.78
N PRO A 83 -12.12 0.39 2.36
CA PRO A 83 -10.98 0.71 3.18
C PRO A 83 -11.44 1.36 4.50
N PRO A 84 -10.75 1.09 5.63
CA PRO A 84 -11.01 1.79 6.88
C PRO A 84 -10.97 3.31 6.69
N ALA A 85 -11.84 4.03 7.39
CA ALA A 85 -11.77 5.48 7.44
C ALA A 85 -10.50 5.94 8.18
N THR A 86 -10.01 7.14 7.85
CA THR A 86 -8.95 7.81 8.62
C THR A 86 -9.44 8.07 10.04
N GLY A 87 -8.60 7.79 11.04
CA GLY A 87 -8.91 8.00 12.45
C GLY A 87 -7.92 7.28 13.35
N CYS A 88 -8.14 7.36 14.66
CA CYS A 88 -7.24 6.77 15.64
C CYS A 88 -7.66 5.33 15.98
N THR A 89 -7.56 4.43 14.99
CA THR A 89 -7.91 3.02 15.13
C THR A 89 -6.89 2.13 14.43
N THR A 90 -6.76 0.88 14.88
CA THR A 90 -5.80 -0.09 14.34
C THR A 90 -5.93 -0.27 12.83
N GLY A 91 -7.15 -0.46 12.30
CA GLY A 91 -7.37 -0.62 10.85
C GLY A 91 -7.02 0.64 10.05
N SER A 92 -7.18 1.82 10.65
CA SER A 92 -6.74 3.09 10.04
C SER A 92 -5.22 3.20 9.96
N TYR A 93 -4.52 2.74 10.99
CA TYR A 93 -3.05 2.72 10.99
C TYR A 93 -2.49 1.67 10.03
N GLU A 94 -3.16 0.53 9.84
CA GLU A 94 -2.81 -0.44 8.79
C GLU A 94 -2.91 0.20 7.41
N GLN A 95 -3.98 0.94 7.13
CA GLN A 95 -4.09 1.75 5.92
C GLN A 95 -2.91 2.71 5.74
N ALA A 96 -2.45 3.39 6.81
CA ALA A 96 -1.33 4.32 6.74
C ALA A 96 0.02 3.62 6.46
N VAL A 97 0.23 2.42 7.00
CA VAL A 97 1.41 1.58 6.71
C VAL A 97 1.42 1.16 5.24
N TYR A 98 0.27 0.76 4.69
CA TYR A 98 0.14 0.46 3.26
C TYR A 98 0.40 1.68 2.37
N ALA A 99 -0.01 2.89 2.80
CA ALA A 99 0.12 4.10 2.00
C ALA A 99 1.58 4.55 1.73
N VAL A 100 2.56 3.97 2.42
CA VAL A 100 4.00 4.24 2.24
C VAL A 100 4.75 3.05 1.62
N ASP A 101 4.03 2.06 1.10
CA ASP A 101 4.60 0.82 0.55
C ASP A 101 5.58 0.15 1.52
N ALA A 102 5.24 0.15 2.81
CA ALA A 102 6.12 -0.37 3.85
C ALA A 102 6.45 -1.86 3.61
N PRO A 103 7.69 -2.30 3.89
CA PRO A 103 8.07 -3.70 3.74
C PRO A 103 7.15 -4.65 4.50
N ALA A 104 7.06 -5.89 4.02
CA ALA A 104 6.40 -6.95 4.76
C ALA A 104 7.01 -7.10 6.16
N HIS A 105 6.16 -7.39 7.15
CA HIS A 105 6.55 -7.48 8.57
C HIS A 105 7.11 -6.17 9.16
N THR A 106 6.59 -5.03 8.70
CA THR A 106 6.79 -3.73 9.36
C THR A 106 6.09 -3.71 10.73
N TYR A 107 6.78 -3.17 11.72
CA TYR A 107 6.28 -2.91 13.07
C TYR A 107 5.90 -1.43 13.18
N ARG A 108 4.83 -1.13 13.93
CA ARG A 108 4.47 0.22 14.35
C ARG A 108 4.96 0.39 15.78
N ASP A 109 6.11 1.04 15.94
CA ASP A 109 6.80 1.17 17.22
C ASP A 109 6.19 2.30 18.08
N ALA A 110 5.60 3.31 17.45
CA ALA A 110 4.84 4.38 18.11
C ALA A 110 3.72 4.91 17.20
N GLU A 111 2.63 5.37 17.82
CA GLU A 111 1.41 5.86 17.16
C GLU A 111 0.92 7.14 17.84
N HIS A 112 0.89 8.27 17.12
CA HIS A 112 0.34 9.54 17.62
C HIS A 112 -0.71 10.06 16.66
N CYS A 113 -1.95 10.20 17.11
CA CYS A 113 -3.09 10.52 16.25
C CYS A 113 -4.06 11.50 16.93
N ASP A 114 -4.57 12.46 16.16
CA ASP A 114 -5.67 13.35 16.58
C ASP A 114 -6.92 13.24 15.69
N GLY A 115 -6.91 12.29 14.76
CA GLY A 115 -8.00 12.02 13.80
C GLY A 115 -7.89 12.80 12.49
N LYS A 116 -7.12 13.90 12.45
CA LYS A 116 -6.79 14.65 11.22
C LYS A 116 -5.35 14.45 10.78
N TRP A 117 -4.48 14.20 11.74
CA TRP A 117 -3.05 14.02 11.61
C TRP A 117 -2.64 12.72 12.29
N LEU A 118 -1.60 12.11 11.74
CA LEU A 118 -1.04 10.87 12.26
C LEU A 118 0.49 10.92 12.14
N VAL A 119 1.16 10.43 13.17
CA VAL A 119 2.60 10.12 13.18
C VAL A 119 2.75 8.64 13.48
N LEU A 120 3.51 7.95 12.63
CA LEU A 120 3.88 6.55 12.85
C LEU A 120 5.39 6.42 12.83
N ASP A 121 5.94 5.76 13.84
CA ASP A 121 7.31 5.26 13.82
C ASP A 121 7.25 3.82 13.32
N LEU A 122 7.84 3.60 12.14
CA LEU A 122 7.82 2.31 11.47
C LEU A 122 9.21 1.71 11.50
N SER A 123 9.33 0.41 11.80
CA SER A 123 10.57 -0.33 11.61
C SER A 123 10.35 -1.67 10.93
N TRP A 124 11.37 -2.17 10.23
CA TRP A 124 11.36 -3.47 9.58
C TRP A 124 12.71 -4.15 9.71
N ARG A 125 12.69 -5.48 9.80
CA ARG A 125 13.91 -6.28 9.89
C ARG A 125 14.60 -6.34 8.52
N THR A 126 15.93 -6.22 8.54
CA THR A 126 16.77 -6.32 7.34
C THR A 126 17.80 -7.46 7.42
N GLY A 127 17.92 -8.10 8.58
CA GLY A 127 18.78 -9.26 8.78
C GLY A 127 18.15 -10.59 8.32
N PRO A 128 18.95 -11.67 8.22
CA PRO A 128 18.47 -13.01 7.90
C PRO A 128 17.46 -13.52 8.96
N VAL A 129 16.60 -14.45 8.55
CA VAL A 129 15.73 -15.18 9.48
C VAL A 129 16.59 -16.22 10.21
N CYS A 130 16.81 -15.99 11.50
CA CYS A 130 17.63 -16.86 12.35
C CYS A 130 16.77 -17.62 13.35
N GLY A 131 17.24 -18.80 13.75
CA GLY A 131 16.60 -19.59 14.81
C GLY A 131 16.80 -19.00 16.21
N ASP A 132 17.90 -18.26 16.44
CA ASP A 132 18.17 -17.55 17.68
C ASP A 132 17.80 -16.05 17.52
N PRO A 133 16.80 -15.55 18.27
CA PRO A 133 16.39 -14.14 18.21
C PRO A 133 17.39 -13.16 18.84
N ALA A 134 18.40 -13.64 19.59
CA ALA A 134 19.40 -12.79 20.25
C ALA A 134 20.66 -12.53 19.41
N ASP A 135 20.84 -13.21 18.27
CA ASP A 135 21.98 -12.98 17.39
C ASP A 135 21.93 -11.55 16.81
N SER A 136 23.02 -10.80 17.01
CA SER A 136 23.14 -9.40 16.59
C SER A 136 23.06 -9.24 15.07
N ALA A 137 23.45 -10.24 14.29
CA ALA A 137 23.27 -10.25 12.83
C ALA A 137 21.78 -10.31 12.44
N CYS A 138 20.93 -10.84 13.33
CA CYS A 138 19.53 -11.17 13.08
C CYS A 138 18.56 -10.15 13.74
N THR A 139 19.09 -9.19 14.49
CA THR A 139 18.34 -8.10 15.13
C THR A 139 18.39 -6.79 14.35
N SER A 140 19.15 -6.74 13.24
CA SER A 140 19.25 -5.55 12.39
C SER A 140 17.87 -5.10 11.87
N ARG A 141 17.59 -3.81 12.05
CA ARG A 141 16.35 -3.16 11.64
C ARG A 141 16.66 -1.81 11.00
N LEU A 142 15.81 -1.43 10.07
CA LEU A 142 15.69 -0.04 9.63
C LEU A 142 14.36 0.52 10.11
N GLY A 143 14.25 1.84 10.15
CA GLY A 143 13.01 2.51 10.51
C GLY A 143 13.00 3.98 10.17
N ASP A 144 11.79 4.47 9.98
CA ASP A 144 11.46 5.84 9.55
C ASP A 144 10.26 6.33 10.36
N ARG A 145 10.23 7.64 10.67
CA ARG A 145 9.03 8.30 11.18
C ARG A 145 8.30 8.96 10.03
N TRP A 146 7.02 8.62 9.89
CA TRP A 146 6.14 9.13 8.85
C TRP A 146 5.04 10.02 9.43
N PHE A 147 4.75 11.11 8.72
CA PHE A 147 3.70 12.05 9.04
C PHE A 147 2.64 12.04 7.94
N TYR A 148 1.37 11.99 8.36
CA TYR A 148 0.22 11.84 7.49
C TYR A 148 -0.84 12.89 7.75
N LYS A 149 -1.59 13.23 6.69
CA LYS A 149 -2.79 14.05 6.74
C LYS A 149 -3.99 13.21 6.29
N ALA A 150 -5.10 13.31 7.00
CA ALA A 150 -6.33 12.65 6.62
C ALA A 150 -6.89 13.28 5.34
N GLU A 151 -7.15 12.47 4.32
CA GLU A 151 -7.89 12.83 3.12
C GLU A 151 -9.08 11.90 2.92
N LYS A 152 -9.98 12.24 1.99
CA LYS A 152 -11.17 11.42 1.68
C LYS A 152 -10.81 10.00 1.20
N SER A 153 -9.65 9.86 0.56
CA SER A 153 -9.13 8.58 0.07
C SER A 153 -8.36 7.76 1.12
N GLY A 154 -8.13 8.31 2.32
CA GLY A 154 -7.31 7.68 3.35
C GLY A 154 -6.21 8.61 3.87
N TRP A 155 -5.28 8.02 4.62
CA TRP A 155 -4.09 8.72 5.08
C TRP A 155 -3.15 9.03 3.92
N LYS A 156 -2.76 10.30 3.78
CA LYS A 156 -1.76 10.73 2.82
C LYS A 156 -0.44 11.03 3.53
N PRO A 157 0.62 10.25 3.28
CA PRO A 157 1.94 10.59 3.78
C PRO A 157 2.44 11.87 3.10
N PHE A 158 3.04 12.77 3.87
CA PHE A 158 3.59 14.03 3.31
C PHE A 158 5.01 14.34 3.78
N PHE A 159 5.47 13.70 4.87
CA PHE A 159 6.80 13.94 5.39
C PHE A 159 7.36 12.70 6.08
N ARG A 160 8.68 12.53 5.98
CA ARG A 160 9.45 11.45 6.57
C ARG A 160 10.72 12.01 7.18
N THR A 161 11.06 11.60 8.40
CA THR A 161 12.30 11.98 9.07
C THR A 161 12.67 10.96 10.14
N THR A 162 13.80 11.19 10.79
CA THR A 162 14.23 10.51 12.02
C THR A 162 14.36 11.50 13.18
N GLU A 163 14.17 12.78 12.92
CA GLU A 163 14.29 13.86 13.90
C GLU A 163 13.14 13.83 14.93
N GLY A 164 13.46 14.30 16.13
CA GLY A 164 12.49 14.57 17.18
C GLY A 164 11.94 15.99 17.12
N GLY A 165 10.93 16.26 17.94
CA GLY A 165 10.33 17.59 18.08
C GLY A 165 9.50 18.04 16.87
N CYS A 166 9.13 19.32 16.89
CA CYS A 166 8.19 19.89 15.93
C CYS A 166 8.82 20.61 14.74
N GLN A 167 10.12 20.94 14.79
CA GLN A 167 10.73 21.85 13.83
C GLN A 167 10.62 21.32 12.39
N ALA A 168 11.15 20.12 12.13
CA ALA A 168 11.19 19.54 10.80
C ALA A 168 9.81 19.37 10.14
N VAL A 169 8.80 18.92 10.91
CA VAL A 169 7.44 18.75 10.37
C VAL A 169 6.75 20.10 10.13
N ARG A 170 6.93 21.07 11.03
CA ARG A 170 6.27 22.39 10.90
C ARG A 170 6.92 23.28 9.85
N ASP A 171 8.18 23.06 9.51
CA ASP A 171 8.82 23.68 8.34
C ASP A 171 8.16 23.21 7.02
N ARG A 172 7.52 22.03 7.02
CA ARG A 172 6.80 21.49 5.85
C ARG A 172 5.29 21.73 5.90
N GLU A 173 4.70 21.67 7.08
CA GLU A 173 3.27 21.85 7.33
C GLU A 173 3.09 22.69 8.62
N PRO A 174 3.05 24.03 8.50
CA PRO A 174 3.03 24.93 9.66
C PRO A 174 1.84 24.72 10.60
N ASP A 175 0.73 24.20 10.06
CA ASP A 175 -0.50 23.88 10.78
C ASP A 175 -0.46 22.53 11.50
N PHE A 176 0.67 21.80 11.42
CA PHE A 176 0.81 20.53 12.10
C PHE A 176 0.69 20.70 13.63
N PRO A 177 -0.11 19.89 14.34
CA PRO A 177 -0.40 20.09 15.75
C PRO A 177 0.85 19.89 16.61
N THR A 178 1.21 20.91 17.39
CA THR A 178 2.33 20.84 18.33
C THR A 178 2.20 19.66 19.30
N ALA A 179 0.97 19.32 19.71
CA ALA A 179 0.70 18.21 20.63
C ALA A 179 1.15 16.85 20.08
N LEU A 180 1.22 16.68 18.75
CA LEU A 180 1.65 15.42 18.12
C LEU A 180 3.16 15.34 17.89
N CYS A 181 3.89 16.45 18.02
CA CYS A 181 5.34 16.49 17.74
C CYS A 181 6.20 16.94 18.93
N ALA A 182 5.62 17.59 19.95
CA ALA A 182 6.40 18.21 21.03
C ALA A 182 7.21 17.20 21.86
N SER A 183 6.66 16.01 22.08
CA SER A 183 7.28 14.94 22.87
C SER A 183 8.00 13.90 22.02
N LEU A 184 8.11 14.10 20.70
CA LEU A 184 8.76 13.13 19.83
C LEU A 184 10.27 13.17 20.08
N GLU A 185 10.82 12.07 20.56
CA GLU A 185 12.27 11.87 20.60
C GLU A 185 12.80 11.53 19.21
N PRO A 186 14.07 11.86 18.89
CA PRO A 186 14.71 11.35 17.69
C PRO A 186 14.69 9.82 17.64
N LEU A 187 14.50 9.25 16.46
CA LEU A 187 14.60 7.81 16.28
C LEU A 187 16.02 7.33 16.59
N ALA A 188 16.13 6.09 17.08
CA ALA A 188 17.41 5.48 17.36
C ALA A 188 18.31 5.49 16.10
N PRO A 189 19.58 5.94 16.18
CA PRO A 189 20.47 6.03 15.02
C PRO A 189 20.67 4.69 14.29
N SER A 190 20.51 3.57 15.00
CA SER A 190 20.58 2.22 14.43
C SER A 190 19.47 1.92 13.41
N LEU A 191 18.32 2.61 13.50
CA LEU A 191 17.20 2.44 12.56
C LEU A 191 17.43 3.17 11.25
N HIS A 192 18.31 4.17 11.23
CA HIS A 192 18.60 4.92 10.02
C HIS A 192 20.10 5.26 9.94
N PRO A 193 20.96 4.24 9.77
CA PRO A 193 22.39 4.43 9.75
C PRO A 193 22.78 5.34 8.59
N THR A 194 23.28 6.53 8.91
CA THR A 194 23.94 7.40 7.93
C THR A 194 25.27 6.77 7.57
N TYR A 195 25.33 6.12 6.41
CA TYR A 195 26.60 5.63 5.87
C TYR A 195 27.44 6.84 5.44
N SER A 196 28.42 7.21 6.26
CA SER A 196 29.52 8.05 5.78
C SER A 196 30.33 7.21 4.77
N PRO A 197 30.58 7.67 3.53
CA PRO A 197 31.51 6.98 2.66
C PRO A 197 32.88 6.97 3.34
N SER A 198 33.38 5.78 3.68
CA SER A 198 34.76 5.64 4.16
C SER A 198 35.71 6.23 3.13
N PRO A 199 36.72 7.04 3.53
CA PRO A 199 37.70 7.54 2.60
C PRO A 199 38.47 6.35 2.01
N THR A 200 38.38 6.20 0.69
CA THR A 200 39.15 5.21 -0.08
C THR A 200 40.62 5.40 0.25
N ALA A 201 41.25 4.40 0.88
CA ALA A 201 42.68 4.41 1.09
C ALA A 201 43.38 4.53 -0.27
N SER A 202 44.17 5.59 -0.45
CA SER A 202 45.02 5.78 -1.63
C SER A 202 45.94 4.58 -1.81
N PRO A 203 46.14 4.07 -3.04
CA PRO A 203 47.10 3.02 -3.29
C PRO A 203 48.52 3.57 -3.09
N SER A 204 49.27 2.95 -2.19
CA SER A 204 50.71 3.21 -2.05
C SER A 204 51.45 2.63 -3.26
N SER A 205 52.36 3.43 -3.82
CA SER A 205 53.25 3.14 -4.95
C SER A 205 54.22 1.98 -4.72
#